data_AF-A0AA41SMS0-F1
#
_entry.id   AF-A0AA41SMS0-F1
#
_cell.length_a   1.000
_cell.length_b   1.000
_cell.length_c   1.000
_cell.angle_alpha   90.00
_cell.angle_beta   90.00
_cell.angle_gamma   90.00
#
_symmetry.space_group_name_H-M   'P 1'
#
loop_
_entity.id
_entity.type
_entity.pdbx_description
1 polymer ?
#
loop_
_entity_poly.entity_id
_entity_poly.type
_entity_poly.pdbx_seq_one_letter_code
_entity_poly.pdbx_strand_id
1 'polypeptide(L)'
;MKIAVIGRRFYREGGAEKSLRTVKDNIREDIETKVFGYKRIGEDRLSNRFLPVEVHNFLRYLQALYSLRKDIKDFNPHLILCQHEMIVFNLFIDKKSVVFLRDYSRLHRTSFEGSNIFTMIINWFFSYFNRAISSKSLERADLIISNSDFLGEKYKKNYSVETVTVYPFVNLEDFKVKQTGEKILHVNPSKKKGIFTTLELARRTKHEFIVVGSCENKKIEREMRETDNLSFLGYIEDMREIYERTKIALVPSQWEEPYGRIPIETGSSGIPSIVSKKGGLPESVGTEKLVVENKVSKFQEKMKEVLKNYEDLSEESFRNSQEKKAEMQLIKLEKAIKKNIGWSIFK
;
A
#
# COMPACT_ATOMS: atom_id res chain seq x y z
N MET A 1 6.87 -30.04 -0.56
CA MET A 1 5.73 -29.14 -0.90
C MET A 1 6.20 -28.11 -1.91
N LYS A 2 5.32 -27.63 -2.81
CA LYS A 2 5.67 -26.60 -3.81
C LYS A 2 4.81 -25.35 -3.64
N ILE A 3 5.41 -24.16 -3.59
CA ILE A 3 4.69 -22.88 -3.49
C ILE A 3 4.99 -22.01 -4.70
N ALA A 4 3.94 -21.52 -5.37
CA ALA A 4 4.06 -20.50 -6.39
C ALA A 4 3.76 -19.12 -5.79
N VAL A 5 4.69 -18.19 -5.89
CA VAL A 5 4.50 -16.79 -5.50
C VAL A 5 4.30 -15.95 -6.75
N ILE A 6 3.12 -15.35 -6.91
CA ILE A 6 2.74 -14.62 -8.11
C ILE A 6 2.57 -13.13 -7.80
N GLY A 7 3.35 -12.28 -8.48
CA GLY A 7 3.33 -10.85 -8.28
C GLY A 7 3.78 -10.05 -9.50
N ARG A 8 3.78 -8.73 -9.38
CA ARG A 8 4.38 -7.85 -10.40
C ARG A 8 5.91 -7.96 -10.36
N ARG A 9 6.58 -7.75 -11.52
CA ARG A 9 8.05 -7.72 -11.68
C ARG A 9 8.79 -7.18 -10.43
N PHE A 10 9.72 -7.97 -9.90
CA PHE A 10 10.52 -7.67 -8.69
C PHE A 10 11.65 -6.63 -8.88
N TYR A 11 11.63 -5.84 -9.98
CA TYR A 11 12.75 -4.98 -10.39
C TYR A 11 12.61 -3.49 -9.98
N ARG A 12 11.43 -3.04 -9.56
CA ARG A 12 11.22 -1.71 -8.92
C ARG A 12 10.33 -1.91 -7.71
N GLU A 13 10.90 -1.76 -6.52
CA GLU A 13 10.24 -2.18 -5.29
C GLU A 13 9.33 -1.10 -4.71
N GLY A 14 8.03 -1.21 -4.99
CA GLY A 14 7.01 -0.57 -4.18
C GLY A 14 6.79 -1.33 -2.87
N GLY A 15 5.98 -0.76 -1.97
CA GLY A 15 5.67 -1.39 -0.69
C GLY A 15 5.03 -2.78 -0.84
N ALA A 16 4.34 -3.04 -1.96
CA ALA A 16 3.72 -4.33 -2.24
C ALA A 16 4.76 -5.40 -2.64
N GLU A 17 5.69 -5.05 -3.52
CA GLU A 17 6.78 -5.93 -3.93
C GLU A 17 7.68 -6.27 -2.73
N LYS A 18 8.04 -5.28 -1.89
CA LYS A 18 8.79 -5.51 -0.64
C LYS A 18 8.07 -6.50 0.28
N SER A 19 6.78 -6.29 0.49
CA SER A 19 5.95 -7.18 1.33
C SER A 19 5.85 -8.61 0.79
N LEU A 20 5.80 -8.80 -0.54
CA LEU A 20 5.76 -10.14 -1.13
C LEU A 20 7.13 -10.83 -1.06
N ARG A 21 8.22 -10.05 -1.20
CA ARG A 21 9.57 -10.53 -0.96
C ARG A 21 9.75 -10.99 0.48
N THR A 22 9.33 -10.20 1.47
CA THR A 22 9.39 -10.60 2.89
C THR A 22 8.67 -11.92 3.13
N VAL A 23 7.49 -12.12 2.55
CA VAL A 23 6.78 -13.41 2.60
C VAL A 23 7.65 -14.52 2.01
N LYS A 24 8.17 -14.35 0.79
CA LYS A 24 8.97 -15.36 0.10
C LYS A 24 10.27 -15.70 0.83
N ASP A 25 10.96 -14.72 1.40
CA ASP A 25 12.24 -14.92 2.10
C ASP A 25 12.08 -15.62 3.46
N ASN A 26 10.86 -15.61 4.03
CA ASN A 26 10.54 -16.29 5.27
C ASN A 26 9.90 -17.66 5.08
N ILE A 27 9.68 -18.13 3.85
CA ILE A 27 9.22 -19.50 3.59
C ILE A 27 10.34 -20.48 4.00
N ARG A 28 9.97 -21.60 4.61
CA ARG A 28 10.92 -22.64 5.04
C ARG A 28 11.70 -23.21 3.85
N GLU A 29 12.97 -23.54 4.07
CA GLU A 29 13.90 -23.96 3.02
C GLU A 29 13.60 -25.34 2.43
N ASP A 30 12.85 -26.19 3.16
CA ASP A 30 12.39 -27.49 2.68
C ASP A 30 11.24 -27.39 1.65
N ILE A 31 10.69 -26.18 1.44
CA ILE A 31 9.60 -25.93 0.51
C ILE A 31 10.14 -25.35 -0.80
N GLU A 32 9.98 -26.10 -1.88
CA GLU A 32 10.33 -25.65 -3.24
C GLU A 32 9.45 -24.46 -3.62
N THR A 33 10.05 -23.27 -3.69
CA THR A 33 9.34 -22.01 -3.92
C THR A 33 9.79 -21.39 -5.24
N LYS A 34 8.82 -21.09 -6.12
CA LYS A 34 9.08 -20.40 -7.40
C LYS A 34 8.29 -19.12 -7.50
N VAL A 35 8.96 -18.07 -7.96
CA VAL A 35 8.39 -16.74 -8.14
C VAL A 35 8.02 -16.56 -9.61
N PHE A 36 6.78 -16.17 -9.88
CA PHE A 36 6.25 -15.89 -11.21
C PHE A 36 5.90 -14.40 -11.31
N GLY A 37 6.53 -13.72 -12.27
CA GLY A 37 6.31 -12.30 -12.53
C GLY A 37 5.76 -12.08 -13.93
N TYR A 38 4.93 -11.05 -14.12
CA TYR A 38 4.41 -10.66 -15.44
C TYR A 38 4.76 -9.20 -15.79
N LYS A 39 4.90 -8.90 -17.08
CA LYS A 39 5.08 -7.53 -17.60
C LYS A 39 3.69 -6.90 -17.80
N ARG A 40 3.52 -5.64 -17.43
CA ARG A 40 2.26 -4.92 -17.64
C ARG A 40 2.15 -4.45 -19.11
N ILE A 41 0.98 -4.63 -19.73
CA ILE A 41 0.66 -3.96 -21.01
C ILE A 41 0.85 -2.45 -20.83
N GLY A 42 1.72 -1.83 -21.64
CA GLY A 42 1.95 -0.38 -21.65
C GLY A 42 3.15 0.16 -20.88
N GLU A 43 4.06 -0.70 -20.41
CA GLU A 43 5.40 -0.25 -19.97
C GLU A 43 6.33 0.07 -21.16
N ASP A 44 5.99 -0.37 -22.37
CA ASP A 44 6.59 0.16 -23.60
C ASP A 44 5.81 1.43 -23.97
N ARG A 45 6.51 2.54 -24.22
CA ARG A 45 6.04 3.93 -24.41
C ARG A 45 4.99 4.17 -25.51
N LEU A 46 4.25 3.16 -25.97
CA LEU A 46 3.35 3.25 -27.12
C LEU A 46 1.97 2.58 -26.98
N SER A 47 1.56 2.00 -25.84
CA SER A 47 0.21 1.39 -25.79
C SER A 47 -0.90 2.37 -25.36
N ASN A 48 -1.59 2.90 -26.38
CA ASN A 48 -3.04 3.19 -26.42
C ASN A 48 -3.61 4.29 -25.51
N ARG A 49 -3.42 5.55 -25.94
CA ARG A 49 -4.25 6.69 -25.49
C ARG A 49 -5.76 6.58 -25.84
N PHE A 50 -6.19 5.52 -26.55
CA PHE A 50 -7.54 5.37 -27.07
C PHE A 50 -8.37 4.23 -26.47
N LEU A 51 -7.76 3.30 -25.70
CA LEU A 51 -8.50 2.17 -25.16
C LEU A 51 -9.15 2.52 -23.81
N PRO A 52 -10.44 2.22 -23.62
CA PRO A 52 -11.10 2.39 -22.33
C PRO A 52 -10.39 1.60 -21.22
N VAL A 53 -10.30 2.18 -20.02
CA VAL A 53 -9.53 1.66 -18.87
C VAL A 53 -9.91 0.22 -18.51
N GLU A 54 -11.21 -0.10 -18.56
CA GLU A 54 -11.70 -1.44 -18.18
C GLU A 54 -11.35 -2.50 -19.22
N VAL A 55 -11.29 -2.12 -20.51
CA VAL A 55 -10.81 -3.01 -21.58
C VAL A 55 -9.33 -3.30 -21.37
N HIS A 56 -8.55 -2.27 -21.05
CA HIS A 56 -7.14 -2.44 -20.75
C HIS A 56 -6.93 -3.37 -19.54
N ASN A 57 -7.72 -3.23 -18.47
CA ASN A 57 -7.69 -4.13 -17.32
C ASN A 57 -8.04 -5.57 -17.71
N PHE A 58 -9.07 -5.77 -18.53
CA PHE A 58 -9.45 -7.09 -19.02
C PHE A 58 -8.35 -7.76 -19.84
N LEU A 59 -7.75 -7.03 -20.80
CA LEU A 59 -6.64 -7.52 -21.62
C LEU A 59 -5.41 -7.85 -20.78
N ARG A 60 -5.14 -7.09 -19.71
CA ARG A 60 -4.08 -7.41 -18.76
C ARG A 60 -4.29 -8.78 -18.12
N TYR A 61 -5.53 -9.16 -17.78
CA TYR A 61 -5.81 -10.50 -17.24
C TYR A 61 -5.53 -11.60 -18.27
N LEU A 62 -5.98 -11.41 -19.51
CA LEU A 62 -5.73 -12.39 -20.57
C LEU A 62 -4.23 -12.56 -20.83
N GLN A 63 -3.47 -11.47 -20.86
CA GLN A 63 -2.01 -11.53 -21.04
C GLN A 63 -1.33 -12.25 -19.86
N ALA A 64 -1.71 -11.90 -18.63
CA ALA A 64 -1.19 -12.54 -17.43
C ALA A 64 -1.44 -14.06 -17.43
N LEU A 65 -2.67 -14.47 -17.77
CA LEU A 65 -3.04 -15.89 -17.91
C LEU A 65 -2.23 -16.55 -19.03
N TYR A 66 -2.17 -15.94 -20.21
CA TYR A 66 -1.42 -16.50 -21.34
C TYR A 66 0.07 -16.68 -21.01
N SER A 67 0.68 -15.68 -20.38
CA SER A 67 2.12 -15.65 -20.15
C SER A 67 2.58 -16.63 -19.06
N LEU A 68 1.76 -16.87 -18.03
CA LEU A 68 2.19 -17.66 -16.86
C LEU A 68 1.48 -19.00 -16.71
N ARG A 69 0.34 -19.24 -17.39
CA ARG A 69 -0.47 -20.45 -17.17
C ARG A 69 0.32 -21.73 -17.42
N LYS A 70 1.12 -21.77 -18.49
CA LYS A 70 1.96 -22.94 -18.80
C LYS A 70 2.99 -23.16 -17.70
N ASP A 71 3.79 -22.15 -17.38
CA ASP A 71 4.86 -22.26 -16.40
C ASP A 71 4.36 -22.61 -14.99
N ILE A 72 3.20 -22.07 -14.57
CA ILE A 72 2.59 -22.41 -13.29
C ILE A 72 2.06 -23.85 -13.32
N LYS A 73 1.45 -24.28 -14.43
CA LYS A 73 0.95 -25.66 -14.58
C LYS A 73 2.11 -26.67 -14.57
N ASP A 74 3.19 -26.37 -15.28
CA ASP A 74 4.39 -27.21 -15.36
C ASP A 74 5.09 -27.30 -13.99
N PHE A 75 5.10 -26.21 -13.22
CA PHE A 75 5.61 -26.21 -11.84
C PHE A 75 4.71 -27.00 -10.87
N ASN A 76 3.41 -27.07 -11.14
CA ASN A 76 2.40 -27.79 -10.37
C ASN A 76 2.44 -27.49 -8.85
N PRO A 77 2.19 -26.22 -8.45
CA PRO A 77 2.24 -25.83 -7.04
C PRO A 77 1.16 -26.51 -6.21
N HIS A 78 1.42 -26.68 -4.92
CA HIS A 78 0.43 -27.09 -3.92
C HIS A 78 -0.31 -25.86 -3.36
N LEU A 79 0.41 -24.74 -3.18
CA LEU A 79 -0.13 -23.44 -2.75
C LEU A 79 0.24 -22.34 -3.73
N ILE A 80 -0.69 -21.43 -3.97
CA ILE A 80 -0.45 -20.19 -4.70
C ILE A 80 -0.58 -19.01 -3.74
N LEU A 81 0.48 -18.22 -3.60
CA LEU A 81 0.46 -16.94 -2.91
C LEU A 81 0.42 -15.84 -3.99
N CYS A 82 -0.70 -15.13 -4.13
CA CYS A 82 -0.83 -14.13 -5.19
C CYS A 82 -1.26 -12.76 -4.67
N GLN A 83 -0.75 -11.71 -5.32
CA GLN A 83 -1.29 -10.37 -5.13
C GLN A 83 -2.61 -10.21 -5.86
N HIS A 84 -3.45 -9.30 -5.40
CA HIS A 84 -4.77 -9.00 -5.95
C HIS A 84 -4.82 -8.87 -7.48
N GLU A 85 -3.78 -8.36 -8.16
CA GLU A 85 -3.72 -8.26 -9.63
C GLU A 85 -3.76 -9.62 -10.36
N MET A 86 -3.44 -10.71 -9.67
CA MET A 86 -3.30 -12.06 -10.24
C MET A 86 -4.34 -13.05 -9.73
N ILE A 87 -5.34 -12.56 -8.98
CA ILE A 87 -6.41 -13.40 -8.44
C ILE A 87 -7.16 -14.20 -9.51
N VAL A 88 -7.18 -13.71 -10.75
CA VAL A 88 -7.82 -14.37 -11.89
C VAL A 88 -7.32 -15.81 -12.13
N PHE A 89 -6.11 -16.17 -11.67
CA PHE A 89 -5.64 -17.56 -11.76
C PHE A 89 -6.50 -18.54 -10.96
N ASN A 90 -7.17 -18.10 -9.90
CA ASN A 90 -8.09 -18.94 -9.12
C ASN A 90 -9.28 -19.44 -9.95
N LEU A 91 -9.55 -18.82 -11.11
CA LEU A 91 -10.57 -19.31 -12.04
C LEU A 91 -10.10 -20.51 -12.88
N PHE A 92 -8.79 -20.67 -13.09
CA PHE A 92 -8.22 -21.61 -14.07
C PHE A 92 -7.30 -22.66 -13.45
N ILE A 93 -6.89 -22.47 -12.20
CA ILE A 93 -5.99 -23.35 -11.49
C ILE A 93 -6.70 -23.83 -10.23
N ASP A 94 -6.99 -25.12 -10.19
CA ASP A 94 -7.61 -25.79 -9.05
C ASP A 94 -6.53 -26.17 -8.02
N LYS A 95 -6.05 -25.17 -7.29
CA LYS A 95 -5.03 -25.29 -6.24
C LYS A 95 -5.38 -24.39 -5.07
N LYS A 96 -4.86 -24.74 -3.88
CA LYS A 96 -5.00 -23.88 -2.70
C LYS A 96 -4.41 -22.51 -2.97
N SER A 97 -5.08 -21.44 -2.53
CA SER A 97 -4.63 -20.07 -2.78
C SER A 97 -4.80 -19.13 -1.58
N VAL A 98 -3.79 -18.28 -1.38
CA VAL A 98 -3.82 -17.12 -0.48
C VAL A 98 -3.71 -15.86 -1.32
N VAL A 99 -4.69 -14.97 -1.18
CA VAL A 99 -4.80 -13.73 -1.96
C VAL A 99 -4.49 -12.52 -1.08
N PHE A 100 -3.55 -11.67 -1.49
CA PHE A 100 -3.22 -10.42 -0.80
C PHE A 100 -3.88 -9.20 -1.45
N LEU A 101 -4.90 -8.65 -0.79
CA LEU A 101 -5.56 -7.39 -1.11
C LEU A 101 -4.77 -6.22 -0.53
N ARG A 102 -4.39 -5.26 -1.38
CA ARG A 102 -3.50 -4.15 -0.99
C ARG A 102 -3.93 -2.77 -1.47
N ASP A 103 -4.84 -2.72 -2.43
CA ASP A 103 -5.43 -1.49 -2.95
C ASP A 103 -6.85 -1.75 -3.47
N TYR A 104 -7.43 -0.74 -4.12
CA TYR A 104 -8.79 -0.79 -4.68
C TYR A 104 -8.87 -1.17 -6.16
N SER A 105 -7.77 -1.64 -6.77
CA SER A 105 -7.76 -1.99 -8.20
C SER A 105 -8.83 -3.01 -8.58
N ARG A 106 -9.36 -3.77 -7.60
CA ARG A 106 -10.47 -4.70 -7.79
C ARG A 106 -11.84 -4.15 -7.48
N LEU A 107 -11.97 -2.96 -6.88
CA LEU A 107 -13.28 -2.38 -6.62
C LEU A 107 -13.90 -1.70 -7.85
N HIS A 108 -13.25 -1.77 -9.03
CA HIS A 108 -13.72 -1.31 -10.36
C HIS A 108 -14.61 -0.07 -10.29
N ARG A 109 -14.05 1.03 -9.76
CA ARG A 109 -14.77 2.30 -9.55
C ARG A 109 -14.89 3.17 -10.82
N THR A 110 -14.43 2.65 -11.96
CA THR A 110 -14.20 3.42 -13.20
C THR A 110 -15.32 3.30 -14.23
N SER A 111 -16.50 2.82 -13.84
CA SER A 111 -17.66 2.64 -14.73
C SER A 111 -18.14 3.92 -15.43
N PHE A 112 -17.72 5.11 -14.98
CA PHE A 112 -18.07 6.40 -15.59
C PHE A 112 -16.86 7.25 -16.01
N GLU A 113 -15.63 6.73 -15.97
CA GLU A 113 -14.49 7.44 -16.56
C GLU A 113 -14.50 7.22 -18.08
N GLY A 114 -14.40 8.28 -18.88
CA GLY A 114 -14.37 8.17 -20.34
C GLY A 114 -14.28 9.55 -21.00
N SER A 115 -13.59 9.64 -22.14
CA SER A 115 -13.48 10.91 -22.89
C SER A 115 -14.74 11.24 -23.69
N ASN A 116 -15.59 10.24 -23.93
CA ASN A 116 -16.88 10.38 -24.61
C ASN A 116 -17.87 9.26 -24.22
N ILE A 117 -19.13 9.41 -24.62
CA ILE A 117 -20.21 8.47 -24.26
C ILE A 117 -19.95 7.03 -24.72
N PHE A 118 -19.31 6.84 -25.87
CA PHE A 118 -18.95 5.51 -26.38
C PHE A 118 -17.93 4.82 -25.46
N THR A 119 -16.88 5.52 -25.05
CA THR A 119 -15.89 5.00 -24.09
C THR A 119 -16.50 4.73 -22.71
N MET A 120 -17.48 5.52 -22.28
CA MET A 120 -18.23 5.28 -21.04
C MET A 120 -19.06 4.00 -21.12
N ILE A 121 -19.79 3.77 -22.22
CA ILE A 121 -20.57 2.54 -22.41
C ILE A 121 -19.66 1.31 -22.41
N ILE A 122 -18.53 1.37 -23.10
CA ILE A 122 -17.55 0.28 -23.10
C ILE A 122 -17.00 0.04 -21.69
N ASN A 123 -16.62 1.09 -20.97
CA ASN A 123 -16.13 0.95 -19.59
C ASN A 123 -17.20 0.37 -18.66
N TRP A 124 -18.44 0.83 -18.76
CA TRP A 124 -19.55 0.25 -18.01
C TRP A 124 -19.71 -1.24 -18.28
N PHE A 125 -19.76 -1.65 -19.56
CA PHE A 125 -19.85 -3.06 -19.93
C PHE A 125 -18.69 -3.88 -19.39
N PHE A 126 -17.44 -3.49 -19.66
CA PHE A 126 -16.27 -4.24 -19.18
C PHE A 126 -16.12 -4.20 -17.65
N SER A 127 -16.56 -3.14 -16.97
CA SER A 127 -16.57 -3.08 -15.50
C SER A 127 -17.45 -4.18 -14.91
N TYR A 128 -18.59 -4.50 -15.54
CA TYR A 128 -19.46 -5.58 -15.12
C TYR A 128 -18.74 -6.94 -15.22
N PHE A 129 -18.09 -7.23 -16.36
CA PHE A 129 -17.31 -8.45 -16.55
C PHE A 129 -16.13 -8.53 -15.57
N ASN A 130 -15.37 -7.44 -15.44
CA ASN A 130 -14.22 -7.37 -14.54
C ASN A 130 -14.63 -7.56 -13.08
N ARG A 131 -15.80 -7.03 -12.68
CA ARG A 131 -16.39 -7.24 -11.35
C ARG A 131 -16.81 -8.69 -11.14
N ALA A 132 -17.47 -9.31 -12.12
CA ALA A 132 -17.84 -10.72 -12.05
C ALA A 132 -16.63 -11.64 -11.94
N ILE A 133 -15.57 -11.36 -12.73
CA ILE A 133 -14.29 -12.07 -12.64
C ILE A 133 -13.67 -11.90 -11.26
N SER A 134 -13.58 -10.66 -10.75
CA SER A 134 -13.06 -10.39 -9.39
C SER A 134 -13.82 -11.15 -8.32
N SER A 135 -15.17 -11.10 -8.33
CA SER A 135 -16.02 -11.79 -7.34
C SER A 135 -15.76 -13.28 -7.32
N LYS A 136 -15.89 -13.94 -8.47
CA LYS A 136 -15.67 -15.39 -8.58
C LYS A 136 -14.24 -15.81 -8.23
N SER A 137 -13.26 -14.96 -8.53
CA SER A 137 -11.86 -15.24 -8.20
C SER A 137 -11.59 -15.12 -6.69
N LEU A 138 -12.26 -14.17 -6.01
CA LEU A 138 -12.19 -14.00 -4.55
C LEU A 138 -12.91 -15.14 -3.83
N GLU A 139 -14.12 -15.50 -4.28
CA GLU A 139 -14.91 -16.61 -3.71
C GLU A 139 -14.16 -17.96 -3.76
N ARG A 140 -13.30 -18.16 -4.77
CA ARG A 140 -12.48 -19.37 -4.89
C ARG A 140 -11.19 -19.35 -4.08
N ALA A 141 -10.86 -18.24 -3.42
CA ALA A 141 -9.66 -18.18 -2.59
C ALA A 141 -9.89 -18.92 -1.26
N ASP A 142 -8.92 -19.73 -0.82
CA ASP A 142 -8.99 -20.40 0.48
C ASP A 142 -8.71 -19.44 1.64
N LEU A 143 -7.96 -18.38 1.38
CA LEU A 143 -7.66 -17.33 2.34
C LEU A 143 -7.46 -16.00 1.64
N ILE A 144 -8.17 -14.98 2.10
CA ILE A 144 -8.01 -13.61 1.62
C ILE A 144 -7.40 -12.78 2.74
N ILE A 145 -6.27 -12.14 2.44
CA ILE A 145 -5.54 -11.27 3.34
C ILE A 145 -5.75 -9.82 2.92
N SER A 146 -6.31 -8.99 3.80
CA SER A 146 -6.34 -7.54 3.63
C SER A 146 -5.15 -6.90 4.34
N ASN A 147 -4.60 -5.83 3.78
CA ASN A 147 -3.53 -5.07 4.45
C ASN A 147 -4.02 -4.12 5.55
N SER A 148 -5.33 -4.07 5.76
CA SER A 148 -5.99 -3.31 6.82
C SER A 148 -7.42 -3.82 7.02
N ASP A 149 -7.98 -3.57 8.19
CA ASP A 149 -9.39 -3.79 8.49
C ASP A 149 -10.26 -2.88 7.62
N PHE A 150 -9.85 -1.62 7.43
CA PHE A 150 -10.56 -0.70 6.55
C PHE A 150 -10.67 -1.21 5.11
N LEU A 151 -9.60 -1.78 4.54
CA LEU A 151 -9.66 -2.37 3.20
C LEU A 151 -10.50 -3.64 3.21
N GLY A 152 -10.37 -4.49 4.23
CA GLY A 152 -11.18 -5.69 4.42
C GLY A 152 -12.69 -5.38 4.36
N GLU A 153 -13.14 -4.40 5.14
CA GLU A 153 -14.53 -3.94 5.15
C GLU A 153 -15.01 -3.41 3.80
N LYS A 154 -14.14 -2.72 3.05
CA LYS A 154 -14.49 -2.30 1.68
C LYS A 154 -14.69 -3.50 0.77
N TYR A 155 -13.87 -4.54 0.85
CA TYR A 155 -14.06 -5.74 0.02
C TYR A 155 -15.26 -6.57 0.46
N LYS A 156 -15.48 -6.73 1.77
CA LYS A 156 -16.67 -7.35 2.34
C LYS A 156 -17.96 -6.68 1.84
N LYS A 157 -18.02 -5.35 1.85
CA LYS A 157 -19.18 -4.60 1.34
C LYS A 157 -19.39 -4.75 -0.16
N ASN A 158 -18.33 -4.89 -0.96
CA ASN A 158 -18.43 -4.89 -2.43
C ASN A 158 -18.56 -6.29 -3.06
N TYR A 159 -18.05 -7.31 -2.37
CA TYR A 159 -17.92 -8.69 -2.87
C TYR A 159 -18.43 -9.74 -1.88
N SER A 160 -18.88 -9.37 -0.67
CA SER A 160 -19.36 -10.30 0.36
C SER A 160 -18.33 -11.37 0.76
N VAL A 161 -17.04 -11.05 0.68
CA VAL A 161 -15.94 -11.94 1.08
C VAL A 161 -15.35 -11.53 2.41
N GLU A 162 -15.05 -12.52 3.26
CA GLU A 162 -14.36 -12.31 4.53
C GLU A 162 -12.84 -12.26 4.31
N THR A 163 -12.17 -11.43 5.10
CA THR A 163 -10.71 -11.23 5.01
C THR A 163 -10.06 -11.36 6.38
N VAL A 164 -8.85 -11.90 6.43
CA VAL A 164 -7.98 -11.81 7.61
C VAL A 164 -7.01 -10.65 7.42
N THR A 165 -7.06 -9.68 8.31
CA THR A 165 -6.15 -8.53 8.24
C THR A 165 -4.74 -8.92 8.62
N VAL A 166 -3.77 -8.70 7.74
CA VAL A 166 -2.33 -8.78 8.03
C VAL A 166 -1.70 -7.52 7.48
N TYR A 167 -1.15 -6.68 8.35
CA TYR A 167 -0.60 -5.39 7.95
C TYR A 167 0.62 -5.57 7.02
N PRO A 168 1.00 -4.53 6.26
CA PRO A 168 2.20 -4.58 5.44
C PRO A 168 3.43 -4.97 6.26
N PHE A 169 4.30 -5.79 5.68
CA PHE A 169 5.54 -6.20 6.32
C PHE A 169 6.53 -5.04 6.26
N VAL A 170 6.68 -4.33 7.37
CA VAL A 170 7.65 -3.25 7.55
C VAL A 170 8.78 -3.78 8.43
N ASN A 171 9.99 -3.88 7.86
CA ASN A 171 11.20 -4.15 8.64
C ASN A 171 11.63 -2.86 9.33
N LEU A 172 11.57 -2.82 10.65
CA LEU A 172 11.83 -1.58 11.40
C LEU A 172 13.30 -1.18 11.36
N GLU A 173 14.22 -2.15 11.25
CA GLU A 173 15.66 -1.88 11.21
C GLU A 173 16.10 -1.11 9.96
N ASP A 174 15.30 -1.14 8.89
CA ASP A 174 15.52 -0.33 7.69
C ASP A 174 15.32 1.18 7.95
N PHE A 175 14.63 1.55 9.03
CA PHE A 175 14.18 2.91 9.32
C PHE A 175 14.60 3.44 10.69
N LYS A 176 15.02 2.54 11.59
CA LYS A 176 15.35 2.85 12.98
C LYS A 176 16.57 3.76 13.06
N VAL A 177 16.38 4.90 13.71
CA VAL A 177 17.40 5.90 13.97
C VAL A 177 17.20 6.53 15.33
N LYS A 178 18.25 7.18 15.85
CA LYS A 178 18.08 8.11 16.98
C LYS A 178 17.59 9.44 16.43
N GLN A 179 16.33 9.75 16.67
CA GLN A 179 15.71 11.02 16.30
C GLN A 179 16.41 12.18 17.04
N THR A 180 16.87 13.20 16.31
CA THR A 180 17.57 14.37 16.89
C THR A 180 17.13 15.71 16.31
N GLY A 181 16.41 15.74 15.18
CA GLY A 181 16.02 16.98 14.52
C GLY A 181 14.68 17.56 14.97
N GLU A 182 14.34 18.71 14.42
CA GLU A 182 13.12 19.47 14.76
C GLU A 182 12.18 19.66 13.56
N LYS A 183 12.46 18.99 12.43
CA LYS A 183 11.79 19.26 11.15
C LYS A 183 10.48 18.48 11.01
N ILE A 184 9.57 19.00 10.20
CA ILE A 184 8.28 18.40 9.91
C ILE A 184 8.33 17.70 8.55
N LEU A 185 8.10 16.39 8.51
CA LEU A 185 8.24 15.59 7.30
C LEU A 185 6.94 15.42 6.53
N HIS A 186 6.99 15.54 5.21
CA HIS A 186 5.97 15.03 4.28
C HIS A 186 6.62 14.08 3.27
N VAL A 187 6.01 12.90 3.07
CA VAL A 187 6.47 11.91 2.07
C VAL A 187 5.47 11.79 0.92
N ASN A 188 5.98 11.77 -0.31
CA ASN A 188 5.26 11.64 -1.58
C ASN A 188 4.36 12.84 -1.94
N PRO A 189 4.94 14.00 -2.33
CA PRO A 189 4.25 15.27 -2.49
C PRO A 189 3.36 15.32 -3.74
N SER A 190 2.15 14.80 -3.60
CA SER A 190 1.11 14.88 -4.61
C SER A 190 -0.16 15.51 -4.06
N LYS A 191 -1.02 16.01 -4.96
CA LYS A 191 -2.34 16.54 -4.58
C LYS A 191 -3.14 15.54 -3.74
N LYS A 192 -3.12 14.26 -4.11
CA LYS A 192 -3.82 13.18 -3.39
C LYS A 192 -3.24 12.94 -1.99
N LYS A 193 -1.94 13.14 -1.82
CA LYS A 193 -1.24 12.98 -0.53
C LYS A 193 -1.23 14.25 0.32
N GLY A 194 -1.90 15.31 -0.14
CA GLY A 194 -2.15 16.51 0.66
C GLY A 194 -1.01 17.52 0.69
N ILE A 195 -0.16 17.58 -0.35
CA ILE A 195 0.95 18.54 -0.40
C ILE A 195 0.52 20.01 -0.18
N PHE A 196 -0.67 20.40 -0.68
CA PHE A 196 -1.19 21.75 -0.45
C PHE A 196 -1.48 22.05 1.03
N THR A 197 -1.88 21.04 1.82
CA THR A 197 -2.01 21.19 3.27
C THR A 197 -0.67 21.48 3.91
N THR A 198 0.39 20.78 3.50
CA THR A 198 1.75 20.99 4.01
C THR A 198 2.31 22.36 3.61
N LEU A 199 2.12 22.79 2.36
CA LEU A 199 2.54 24.12 1.89
C LEU A 199 1.84 25.24 2.68
N GLU A 200 0.54 25.09 2.92
CA GLU A 200 -0.20 26.07 3.71
C GLU A 200 0.23 26.09 5.19
N LEU A 201 0.54 24.93 5.78
CA LEU A 201 1.11 24.87 7.14
C LEU A 201 2.50 25.52 7.21
N ALA A 202 3.34 25.32 6.21
CA ALA A 202 4.64 25.96 6.10
C ALA A 202 4.49 27.49 6.10
N ARG A 203 3.57 28.04 5.29
CA ARG A 203 3.28 29.48 5.25
C ARG A 203 2.73 30.06 6.56
N ARG A 204 2.06 29.24 7.37
CA ARG A 204 1.39 29.66 8.63
C ARG A 204 2.25 29.49 9.88
N THR A 205 3.41 28.86 9.77
CA THR A 205 4.24 28.50 10.92
C THR A 205 5.70 28.81 10.68
N LYS A 206 6.50 28.88 11.75
CA LYS A 206 7.96 29.04 11.67
C LYS A 206 8.72 27.71 11.69
N HIS A 207 8.01 26.58 11.67
CA HIS A 207 8.67 25.26 11.66
C HIS A 207 9.34 25.02 10.31
N GLU A 208 10.46 24.30 10.32
CA GLU A 208 11.11 23.85 9.09
C GLU A 208 10.47 22.55 8.60
N PHE A 209 10.20 22.46 7.30
CA PHE A 209 9.61 21.29 6.65
C PHE A 209 10.62 20.60 5.75
N ILE A 210 10.59 19.27 5.73
CA ILE A 210 11.26 18.45 4.72
C ILE A 210 10.19 17.73 3.91
N VAL A 211 10.32 17.78 2.59
CA VAL A 211 9.45 17.07 1.66
C VAL A 211 10.29 16.15 0.78
N VAL A 212 9.94 14.87 0.75
CA VAL A 212 10.65 13.84 -0.03
C VAL A 212 9.71 13.01 -0.88
N GLY A 213 10.21 12.45 -1.97
CA GLY A 213 9.47 11.66 -2.96
C GLY A 213 9.40 12.34 -4.32
N SER A 214 9.01 11.57 -5.33
CA SER A 214 8.88 12.08 -6.69
C SER A 214 7.71 13.05 -6.85
N CYS A 215 7.91 14.16 -7.55
CA CYS A 215 6.84 15.08 -7.94
C CYS A 215 6.86 15.28 -9.46
N GLU A 216 5.84 14.80 -10.17
CA GLU A 216 5.75 14.98 -11.63
C GLU A 216 5.17 16.36 -12.02
N ASN A 217 4.51 17.04 -11.08
CA ASN A 217 3.87 18.33 -11.32
C ASN A 217 4.86 19.48 -11.08
N LYS A 218 5.43 20.01 -12.18
CA LYS A 218 6.38 21.13 -12.14
C LYS A 218 5.89 22.37 -11.39
N LYS A 219 4.57 22.63 -11.37
CA LYS A 219 4.02 23.78 -10.62
C LYS A 219 4.11 23.55 -9.11
N ILE A 220 3.74 22.35 -8.65
CA ILE A 220 3.85 21.96 -7.24
C ILE A 220 5.32 21.93 -6.82
N GLU A 221 6.20 21.38 -7.67
CA GLU A 221 7.64 21.38 -7.40
C GLU A 221 8.20 22.79 -7.23
N ARG A 222 7.86 23.71 -8.14
CA ARG A 222 8.27 25.11 -8.04
C ARG A 222 7.75 25.75 -6.75
N GLU A 223 6.47 25.56 -6.43
CA GLU A 223 5.85 26.10 -5.21
C GLU A 223 6.55 25.59 -3.93
N MET A 224 6.96 24.32 -3.90
CA MET A 224 7.75 23.78 -2.79
C MET A 224 9.13 24.45 -2.69
N ARG A 225 9.83 24.65 -3.82
CA ARG A 225 11.16 25.28 -3.84
C ARG A 225 11.14 26.77 -3.48
N GLU A 226 10.03 27.45 -3.74
CA GLU A 226 9.81 28.87 -3.43
C GLU A 226 9.29 29.11 -1.99
N THR A 227 9.06 28.05 -1.21
CA THR A 227 8.56 28.18 0.17
C THR A 227 9.75 28.23 1.16
N ASP A 228 9.97 29.38 1.79
CA ASP A 228 11.18 29.70 2.59
C ASP A 228 11.57 28.64 3.64
N ASN A 229 10.60 28.13 4.41
CA ASN A 229 10.82 27.17 5.47
C ASN A 229 10.57 25.71 5.04
N LEU A 230 10.68 25.40 3.75
CA LEU A 230 10.45 24.06 3.21
C LEU A 230 11.58 23.62 2.29
N SER A 231 12.16 22.45 2.58
CA SER A 231 13.19 21.81 1.75
C SER A 231 12.60 20.63 0.98
N PHE A 232 12.54 20.73 -0.35
CA PHE A 232 12.19 19.60 -1.22
C PHE A 232 13.43 18.87 -1.74
N LEU A 233 13.58 17.59 -1.37
CA LEU A 233 14.79 16.80 -1.65
C LEU A 233 14.63 15.79 -2.80
N GLY A 234 13.44 15.69 -3.41
CA GLY A 234 13.17 14.67 -4.43
C GLY A 234 13.08 13.26 -3.85
N TYR A 235 13.23 12.25 -4.72
CA TYR A 235 13.16 10.84 -4.31
C TYR A 235 14.41 10.44 -3.51
N ILE A 236 14.17 9.88 -2.33
CA ILE A 236 15.20 9.35 -1.43
C ILE A 236 14.91 7.87 -1.22
N GLU A 237 15.93 7.03 -1.41
CA GLU A 237 15.81 5.58 -1.24
C GLU A 237 15.99 5.18 0.23
N ASP A 238 17.06 5.66 0.89
CA ASP A 238 17.32 5.46 2.32
C ASP A 238 16.77 6.64 3.14
N MET A 239 15.70 6.36 3.89
CA MET A 239 14.97 7.37 4.66
C MET A 239 15.58 7.68 6.02
N ARG A 240 16.64 6.98 6.46
CA ARG A 240 17.20 7.10 7.81
C ARG A 240 17.66 8.53 8.14
N GLU A 241 18.41 9.17 7.26
CA GLU A 241 18.86 10.56 7.46
C GLU A 241 17.68 11.54 7.55
N ILE A 242 16.61 11.28 6.80
CA ILE A 242 15.41 12.11 6.81
C ILE A 242 14.68 11.94 8.14
N TYR A 243 14.50 10.70 8.60
CA TYR A 243 13.84 10.41 9.88
C TYR A 243 14.65 10.93 11.08
N GLU A 244 15.97 10.84 11.04
CA GLU A 244 16.83 11.39 12.11
C GLU A 244 16.56 12.89 12.32
N ARG A 245 16.35 13.63 11.23
CA ARG A 245 16.06 15.07 11.24
C ARG A 245 14.60 15.43 11.53
N THR A 246 13.71 14.44 11.60
CA THR A 246 12.25 14.65 11.66
C THR A 246 11.76 14.60 13.10
N LYS A 247 11.00 15.61 13.53
CA LYS A 247 10.26 15.63 14.80
C LYS A 247 8.85 15.06 14.66
N ILE A 248 8.14 15.47 13.62
CA ILE A 248 6.77 15.04 13.36
C ILE A 248 6.65 14.67 11.89
N ALA A 249 6.02 13.54 11.60
CA ALA A 249 5.62 13.21 10.24
C ALA A 249 4.16 13.63 9.99
N LEU A 250 3.93 14.36 8.90
CA LEU A 250 2.60 14.73 8.44
C LEU A 250 2.15 13.79 7.33
N VAL A 251 0.97 13.22 7.51
CA VAL A 251 0.29 12.38 6.50
C VAL A 251 -1.10 12.96 6.17
N PRO A 252 -1.17 14.14 5.51
CA PRO A 252 -2.42 14.86 5.25
C PRO A 252 -3.21 14.33 4.04
N SER A 253 -3.24 13.02 3.85
CA SER A 253 -3.78 12.41 2.64
C SER A 253 -5.24 12.79 2.39
N GLN A 254 -5.52 13.27 1.18
CA GLN A 254 -6.89 13.55 0.71
C GLN A 254 -7.58 12.27 0.22
N TRP A 255 -6.79 11.23 0.00
CA TRP A 255 -7.19 9.93 -0.51
C TRP A 255 -7.52 8.97 0.64
N GLU A 256 -8.47 8.06 0.41
CA GLU A 256 -8.68 6.92 1.29
C GLU A 256 -7.46 5.98 1.18
N GLU A 257 -6.43 6.16 1.98
CA GLU A 257 -5.28 5.23 1.97
C GLU A 257 -5.76 3.82 2.33
N PRO A 258 -5.29 2.76 1.65
CA PRO A 258 -5.57 1.40 2.10
C PRO A 258 -5.05 1.14 3.51
N TYR A 259 -3.86 1.64 3.84
CA TYR A 259 -3.26 1.54 5.18
C TYR A 259 -2.37 2.75 5.49
N GLY A 260 -1.31 2.95 4.69
CA GLY A 260 -0.30 3.99 4.91
C GLY A 260 0.84 3.50 5.81
N ARG A 261 2.05 3.37 5.27
CA ARG A 261 3.19 2.77 5.99
C ARG A 261 3.98 3.77 6.84
N ILE A 262 3.90 5.06 6.53
CA ILE A 262 4.66 6.13 7.18
C ILE A 262 4.54 6.10 8.72
N PRO A 263 3.35 5.89 9.33
CA PRO A 263 3.25 5.81 10.79
C PRO A 263 4.05 4.66 11.42
N ILE A 264 4.21 3.54 10.70
CA ILE A 264 4.99 2.40 11.18
C ILE A 264 6.49 2.64 10.96
N GLU A 265 6.87 3.18 9.80
CA GLU A 265 8.25 3.49 9.45
C GLU A 265 8.84 4.56 10.39
N THR A 266 8.12 5.66 10.61
CA THR A 266 8.52 6.76 11.51
C THR A 266 8.42 6.37 12.98
N GLY A 267 7.37 5.62 13.35
CA GLY A 267 7.20 5.08 14.69
C GLY A 267 8.36 4.17 15.13
N SER A 268 9.06 3.50 14.21
CA SER A 268 10.27 2.71 14.53
C SER A 268 11.35 3.50 15.31
N SER A 269 11.34 4.83 15.14
CA SER A 269 12.26 5.78 15.77
C SER A 269 11.55 6.70 16.77
N GLY A 270 10.33 6.37 17.19
CA GLY A 270 9.51 7.18 18.09
C GLY A 270 8.95 8.46 17.48
N ILE A 271 9.01 8.64 16.15
CA ILE A 271 8.51 9.86 15.52
C ILE A 271 6.98 9.80 15.39
N PRO A 272 6.22 10.68 16.06
CA PRO A 272 4.76 10.69 15.93
C PRO A 272 4.33 11.15 14.54
N SER A 273 3.36 10.42 13.97
CA SER A 273 2.74 10.73 12.68
C SER A 273 1.36 11.35 12.88
N ILE A 274 1.16 12.62 12.51
CA ILE A 274 -0.17 13.22 12.46
C ILE A 274 -0.82 12.84 11.14
N VAL A 275 -1.95 12.15 11.19
CA VAL A 275 -2.62 11.59 10.02
C VAL A 275 -4.02 12.17 9.83
N SER A 276 -4.44 12.33 8.58
CA SER A 276 -5.84 12.62 8.28
C SER A 276 -6.73 11.42 8.60
N LYS A 277 -7.98 11.66 9.05
CA LYS A 277 -9.04 10.65 9.24
C LYS A 277 -9.58 10.15 7.89
N LYS A 278 -8.71 9.51 7.11
CA LYS A 278 -8.98 9.01 5.76
C LYS A 278 -8.46 7.59 5.62
N GLY A 279 -9.34 6.71 5.14
CA GLY A 279 -9.04 5.32 4.91
C GLY A 279 -8.47 4.60 6.13
N GLY A 280 -7.45 3.77 5.91
CA GLY A 280 -6.75 3.00 6.94
C GLY A 280 -5.68 3.78 7.71
N LEU A 281 -5.59 5.10 7.55
CA LEU A 281 -4.62 5.91 8.31
C LEU A 281 -4.84 5.88 9.84
N PRO A 282 -6.08 6.01 10.36
CA PRO A 282 -6.33 5.87 11.81
C PRO A 282 -5.89 4.51 12.33
N GLU A 283 -6.13 3.46 11.54
CA GLU A 283 -5.72 2.10 11.86
C GLU A 283 -4.20 1.95 11.85
N SER A 284 -3.50 2.56 10.90
CA SER A 284 -2.02 2.53 10.82
C SER A 284 -1.37 3.23 12.00
N VAL A 285 -1.79 4.46 12.31
CA VAL A 285 -1.23 5.22 13.45
C VAL A 285 -1.59 4.62 14.80
N GLY A 286 -2.71 3.89 14.90
CA GLY A 286 -3.07 3.11 16.09
C GLY A 286 -3.63 3.91 17.26
N THR A 287 -3.80 5.23 17.11
CA THR A 287 -4.32 6.10 18.17
C THR A 287 -5.08 7.30 17.61
N GLU A 288 -6.28 7.58 18.14
CA GLU A 288 -7.07 8.76 17.76
C GLU A 288 -6.39 10.07 18.17
N LYS A 289 -5.43 10.04 19.11
CA LYS A 289 -4.70 11.23 19.56
C LYS A 289 -3.94 11.91 18.41
N LEU A 290 -3.52 11.14 17.41
CA LEU A 290 -2.76 11.59 16.24
C LEU A 290 -3.61 11.70 14.96
N VAL A 291 -4.92 11.52 15.06
CA VAL A 291 -5.85 11.57 13.93
C VAL A 291 -6.55 12.93 13.89
N VAL A 292 -6.63 13.53 12.70
CA VAL A 292 -7.31 14.82 12.50
C VAL A 292 -8.22 14.83 11.29
N GLU A 293 -9.25 15.67 11.30
CA GLU A 293 -9.95 16.00 10.07
C GLU A 293 -9.00 16.62 9.05
N ASN A 294 -9.29 16.43 7.77
CA ASN A 294 -8.43 16.94 6.71
C ASN A 294 -8.63 18.45 6.46
N LYS A 295 -8.18 19.25 7.43
CA LYS A 295 -8.23 20.72 7.45
C LYS A 295 -6.91 21.24 7.99
N VAL A 296 -6.36 22.26 7.34
CA VAL A 296 -5.07 22.88 7.72
C VAL A 296 -5.06 23.31 9.19
N SER A 297 -6.13 23.96 9.67
CA SER A 297 -6.23 24.39 11.07
C SER A 297 -6.12 23.22 12.05
N LYS A 298 -6.72 22.07 11.72
CA LYS A 298 -6.67 20.88 12.58
C LYS A 298 -5.28 20.24 12.63
N PHE A 299 -4.55 20.23 11.53
CA PHE A 299 -3.15 19.84 11.55
C PHE A 299 -2.30 20.81 12.38
N GLN A 300 -2.51 22.12 12.24
CA GLN A 300 -1.77 23.14 12.98
C GLN A 300 -2.02 23.05 14.50
N GLU A 301 -3.28 22.90 14.91
CA GLU A 301 -3.67 22.66 16.31
C GLU A 301 -2.99 21.39 16.83
N LYS A 302 -3.09 20.29 16.08
CA LYS A 302 -2.52 19.01 16.47
C LYS A 302 -1.00 19.03 16.56
N MET A 303 -0.30 19.75 15.67
CA MET A 303 1.16 19.92 15.77
C MET A 303 1.56 20.54 17.11
N LYS A 304 0.83 21.56 17.59
CA LYS A 304 1.11 22.18 18.90
C LYS A 304 0.86 21.20 20.05
N GLU A 305 -0.23 20.44 19.98
CA GLU A 305 -0.55 19.42 20.99
C GLU A 305 0.49 18.30 21.03
N VAL A 306 0.95 17.83 19.87
CA VAL A 306 1.99 16.80 19.76
C VAL A 306 3.30 17.31 20.36
N LEU A 307 3.73 18.52 20.02
CA LEU A 307 4.96 19.09 20.58
C LEU A 307 4.88 19.28 22.11
N LYS A 308 3.70 19.58 22.65
CA LYS A 308 3.49 19.72 24.09
C LYS A 308 3.56 18.37 24.83
N ASN A 309 3.08 17.30 24.21
CA ASN A 309 3.01 15.96 24.80
C ASN A 309 3.91 14.97 24.03
N TYR A 310 5.09 15.45 23.61
CA TYR A 310 5.90 14.74 22.61
C TYR A 310 6.37 13.38 23.10
N GLU A 311 6.88 13.29 24.33
CA GLU A 311 7.44 12.06 24.87
C GLU A 311 6.41 10.94 24.93
N ASP A 312 5.21 11.22 25.47
CA ASP A 312 4.13 10.23 25.56
C ASP A 312 3.70 9.73 24.16
N LEU A 313 3.56 10.64 23.19
CA LEU A 313 3.13 10.31 21.83
C LEU A 313 4.24 9.64 21.02
N SER A 314 5.50 9.94 21.33
CA SER A 314 6.69 9.27 20.80
C SER A 314 6.72 7.81 21.25
N GLU A 315 6.56 7.56 22.55
CA GLU A 315 6.51 6.21 23.12
C GLU A 315 5.32 5.41 22.56
N GLU A 316 4.14 6.03 22.48
CA GLU A 316 2.95 5.41 21.89
C GLU A 316 3.17 5.03 20.41
N SER A 317 3.81 5.92 19.63
CA SER A 317 4.17 5.66 18.23
C SER A 317 5.20 4.54 18.09
N PHE A 318 6.19 4.49 18.99
CA PHE A 318 7.17 3.42 19.04
C PHE A 318 6.53 2.07 19.33
N ARG A 319 5.72 1.96 20.38
CA ARG A 319 4.99 0.75 20.73
C ARG A 319 4.11 0.26 19.59
N ASN A 320 3.35 1.17 18.97
CA ASN A 320 2.50 0.86 17.82
C ASN A 320 3.31 0.24 16.66
N SER A 321 4.52 0.75 16.39
CA SER A 321 5.39 0.18 15.35
C SER A 321 5.86 -1.24 15.71
N GLN A 322 6.20 -1.50 16.98
CA GLN A 322 6.66 -2.82 17.45
C GLN A 322 5.57 -3.90 17.37
N GLU A 323 4.31 -3.53 17.58
CA GLU A 323 3.16 -4.44 17.45
C GLU A 323 2.85 -4.78 15.98
N LYS A 324 3.21 -3.89 15.06
CA LYS A 324 2.84 -3.95 13.63
C LYS A 324 4.00 -4.28 12.69
N LYS A 325 5.19 -4.55 13.22
CA LYS A 325 6.39 -4.95 12.46
C LYS A 325 6.21 -6.26 11.70
N ALA A 326 7.08 -6.47 10.72
CA ALA A 326 7.05 -7.60 9.81
C ALA A 326 6.96 -8.96 10.52
N GLU A 327 7.73 -9.18 11.59
CA GLU A 327 7.78 -10.46 12.31
C GLU A 327 6.42 -10.80 12.94
N MET A 328 5.76 -9.81 13.55
CA MET A 328 4.43 -9.99 14.14
C MET A 328 3.38 -10.29 13.06
N GLN A 329 3.50 -9.65 11.90
CA GLN A 329 2.60 -9.89 10.77
C GLN A 329 2.85 -11.26 10.11
N LEU A 330 4.09 -11.76 10.09
CA LEU A 330 4.41 -13.11 9.62
C LEU A 330 3.81 -14.18 10.54
N ILE A 331 3.90 -14.00 11.86
CA ILE A 331 3.25 -14.89 12.84
C ILE A 331 1.72 -14.88 12.63
N LYS A 332 1.12 -13.72 12.40
CA LYS A 332 -0.32 -13.60 12.12
C LYS A 332 -0.70 -14.32 10.82
N LEU A 333 0.12 -14.17 9.78
CA LEU A 333 -0.09 -14.84 8.50
C LEU A 333 0.05 -16.37 8.63
N GLU A 334 1.08 -16.87 9.31
CA GLU A 334 1.28 -18.30 9.59
C GLU A 334 0.07 -18.90 10.31
N LYS A 335 -0.43 -18.22 11.36
CA LYS A 335 -1.64 -18.64 12.09
C LYS A 335 -2.86 -18.69 11.16
N ALA A 336 -3.02 -17.70 10.29
CA ALA A 336 -4.14 -17.66 9.34
C ALA A 336 -4.05 -18.79 8.31
N ILE A 337 -2.87 -19.08 7.79
CA ILE A 337 -2.63 -20.17 6.83
C ILE A 337 -2.85 -21.52 7.50
N LYS A 338 -2.31 -21.73 8.71
CA LYS A 338 -2.52 -22.98 9.46
C LYS A 338 -3.99 -23.21 9.76
N LYS A 339 -4.75 -22.17 10.11
CA LYS A 339 -6.19 -22.26 10.39
C LYS A 339 -7.02 -22.59 9.15
N ASN A 340 -6.78 -21.94 8.02
CA ASN A 340 -7.65 -22.02 6.84
C ASN A 340 -7.20 -23.07 5.82
N ILE A 341 -5.91 -23.37 5.77
CA ILE A 341 -5.29 -24.27 4.78
C ILE A 341 -4.73 -25.54 5.46
N GLY A 342 -4.42 -25.50 6.76
CA GLY A 342 -3.87 -26.64 7.50
C GLY A 342 -2.36 -26.82 7.36
N TRP A 343 -1.67 -25.86 6.76
CA TRP A 343 -0.23 -25.94 6.48
C TRP A 343 0.59 -24.97 7.33
N SER A 344 1.84 -25.36 7.58
CA SER A 344 2.85 -24.50 8.19
C SER A 344 3.92 -24.21 7.15
N ILE A 345 4.13 -22.94 6.81
CA ILE A 345 4.91 -22.56 5.62
C ILE A 345 6.08 -21.63 5.92
N PHE A 346 6.04 -20.88 7.01
CA PHE A 346 7.11 -19.96 7.39
C PHE A 346 8.08 -20.58 8.40
N LYS A 347 9.30 -20.03 8.44
CA LYS A 347 10.39 -20.39 9.35
C LYS A 347 10.06 -20.15 10.82
#